data_AF-S7QB27-F1
#
_entry.id   AF-S7QB27-F1
#
_cell.length_a   1.000
_cell.length_b   1.000
_cell.length_c   1.000
_cell.angle_alpha   90.00
_cell.angle_beta   90.00
_cell.angle_gamma   90.00
#
_symmetry.space_group_name_H-M   'P 1'
#
loop_
_entity.id
_entity.type
_entity.pdbx_description
1 polymer ?
#
loop_
_entity_poly.entity_id
_entity_poly.type
_entity_poly.pdbx_seq_one_letter_code
_entity_poly.pdbx_strand_id
1 'polypeptide(L)'
;MGAASQANVRLASLKKTLATTLSPRVLLPAINKTYKHTQKDWRNHMGPFMSILQEHIGVMKKEELTSHQSQLTTFFLEALDFRAQHPEVSLEPLPPILNAPAERQTKASCELFYWPENDLEEVGKTENHIIDCLVAMVVKLSEVTFRPLFFKLFDWAKTEDAPKDRLLTFYNLADCIAAKLKGLFTLFAGHLVKPFADTLNQVNISKTDEAFFDSENDPEKCCLLLQFILSCLHKIFLFDTQHFLSKERAEALMMPLVDQVTKSDHLLTSHFFVDLTYLHWWFY
;
A
#
# COMPACT_ATOMS: atom_id res chain seq x y z
N MET A 1 16.66 -9.79 32.60
CA MET A 1 16.70 -9.54 31.15
C MET A 1 16.74 -10.91 30.46
N GLY A 2 15.66 -11.32 29.80
CA GLY A 2 15.47 -12.72 29.37
C GLY A 2 16.18 -13.08 28.06
N ALA A 3 16.45 -14.38 27.83
CA ALA A 3 17.17 -14.92 26.67
C ALA A 3 16.61 -14.46 25.30
N ALA A 4 15.29 -14.22 25.20
CA ALA A 4 14.65 -13.66 24.00
C ALA A 4 15.19 -12.27 23.62
N SER A 5 15.55 -11.44 24.60
CA SER A 5 16.15 -10.12 24.34
C SER A 5 17.56 -10.23 23.75
N GLN A 6 18.36 -11.24 24.13
CA GLN A 6 19.68 -11.46 23.57
C GLN A 6 19.63 -12.03 22.15
N ALA A 7 18.67 -12.92 21.85
CA ALA A 7 18.47 -13.45 20.50
C ALA A 7 18.13 -12.33 19.50
N ASN A 8 17.23 -11.42 19.89
CA ASN A 8 16.85 -10.27 19.06
C ASN A 8 18.04 -9.32 18.79
N VAL A 9 18.90 -9.08 19.79
CA VAL A 9 20.13 -8.29 19.62
C VAL A 9 21.09 -8.95 18.62
N ARG A 10 21.28 -10.28 18.72
CA ARG A 10 22.14 -11.01 17.78
C ARG A 10 21.58 -11.00 16.36
N LEU A 11 20.27 -11.16 16.20
CA LEU A 11 19.60 -11.11 14.90
C LEU A 11 19.75 -9.72 14.26
N ALA A 12 19.54 -8.66 15.03
CA ALA A 12 19.75 -7.29 14.56
C ALA A 12 21.21 -7.03 14.13
N SER A 13 22.17 -7.54 14.90
CA SER A 13 23.60 -7.47 14.52
C SER A 13 23.89 -8.23 13.23
N LEU A 14 23.39 -9.45 13.08
CA LEU A 14 23.59 -10.26 11.88
C LEU A 14 22.99 -9.59 10.64
N LYS A 15 21.76 -9.07 10.76
CA LYS A 15 21.11 -8.26 9.71
C LYS A 15 22.03 -7.12 9.28
N LYS A 16 22.53 -6.34 10.24
CA LYS A 16 23.43 -5.20 9.96
C LYS A 16 24.72 -5.65 9.27
N THR A 17 25.33 -6.76 9.71
CA THR A 17 26.52 -7.32 9.06
C THR A 17 26.21 -7.73 7.61
N LEU A 18 25.15 -8.48 7.37
CA LEU A 18 24.77 -8.90 6.01
C LEU A 18 24.51 -7.70 5.09
N ALA A 19 23.79 -6.70 5.59
CA ALA A 19 23.46 -5.50 4.83
C ALA A 19 24.68 -4.60 4.54
N THR A 20 25.69 -4.58 5.40
CA THR A 20 26.82 -3.64 5.27
C THR A 20 28.12 -4.27 4.75
N THR A 21 28.30 -5.58 4.88
CA THR A 21 29.54 -6.26 4.49
C THR A 21 29.52 -6.78 3.05
N LEU A 22 28.34 -7.14 2.52
CA LEU A 22 28.22 -7.65 1.15
C LEU A 22 28.11 -6.51 0.15
N SER A 23 28.79 -6.64 -0.98
CA SER A 23 28.62 -5.66 -2.07
C SER A 23 27.25 -5.85 -2.74
N PRO A 24 26.66 -4.79 -3.33
CA PRO A 24 25.36 -4.89 -4.01
C PRO A 24 25.34 -5.96 -5.13
N ARG A 25 26.47 -6.13 -5.81
CA ARG A 25 26.66 -7.14 -6.87
C ARG A 25 26.48 -8.58 -6.38
N VAL A 26 26.74 -8.84 -5.10
CA VAL A 26 26.59 -10.16 -4.49
C VAL A 26 25.20 -10.29 -3.84
N LEU A 27 24.78 -9.26 -3.10
CA LEU A 27 23.55 -9.34 -2.33
C LEU A 27 22.29 -9.25 -3.20
N LEU A 28 22.21 -8.34 -4.17
CA LEU A 28 20.99 -8.13 -4.94
C LEU A 28 20.57 -9.37 -5.76
N PRO A 29 21.49 -10.09 -6.44
CA PRO A 29 21.12 -11.35 -7.08
C PRO A 29 20.65 -12.43 -6.10
N ALA A 30 21.20 -12.46 -4.88
CA ALA A 30 20.76 -13.40 -3.85
C ALA A 30 19.34 -13.05 -3.36
N ILE A 31 19.07 -11.77 -3.10
CA ILE A 31 17.74 -11.25 -2.74
C ILE A 31 16.70 -11.63 -3.79
N ASN A 32 16.98 -11.41 -5.08
CA ASN A 32 16.06 -11.76 -6.16
C ASN A 32 15.72 -13.27 -6.16
N LYS A 33 16.71 -14.14 -5.92
CA LYS A 33 16.48 -15.59 -5.85
C LYS A 33 15.71 -16.01 -4.59
N THR A 34 15.99 -15.37 -3.47
CA THR A 34 15.37 -15.69 -2.17
C THR A 34 13.94 -15.16 -2.06
N TYR A 35 13.58 -14.09 -2.78
CA TYR A 35 12.22 -13.54 -2.78
C TYR A 35 11.17 -14.60 -3.14
N LYS A 36 11.43 -15.42 -4.17
CA LYS A 36 10.53 -16.51 -4.59
C LYS A 36 10.28 -17.57 -3.52
N HIS A 37 11.24 -17.79 -2.63
CA HIS A 37 11.09 -18.70 -1.51
C HIS A 37 10.33 -18.03 -0.37
N THR A 38 10.66 -16.76 -0.10
CA THR A 38 10.01 -15.92 0.92
C THR A 38 8.52 -15.73 0.64
N GLN A 39 8.14 -15.65 -0.62
CA GLN A 39 6.76 -15.47 -1.05
C GLN A 39 5.85 -16.64 -0.64
N LYS A 40 6.37 -17.87 -0.53
CA LYS A 40 5.57 -19.04 -0.13
C LYS A 40 5.14 -18.98 1.34
N ASP A 41 6.02 -18.48 2.20
CA ASP A 41 5.83 -18.39 3.65
C ASP A 41 5.91 -16.93 4.13
N TRP A 42 5.22 -16.01 3.46
CA TRP A 42 5.47 -14.57 3.60
C TRP A 42 5.19 -13.99 4.99
N ARG A 43 4.17 -14.50 5.71
CA ARG A 43 3.63 -13.91 6.96
C ARG A 43 4.69 -13.54 8.00
N ASN A 44 5.70 -14.40 8.19
CA ASN A 44 6.76 -14.17 9.17
C ASN A 44 8.13 -13.87 8.54
N HIS A 45 8.27 -14.04 7.23
CA HIS A 45 9.57 -13.96 6.55
C HIS A 45 9.74 -12.67 5.74
N MET A 46 8.65 -12.11 5.21
CA MET A 46 8.73 -10.94 4.32
C MET A 46 9.25 -9.70 5.03
N GLY A 47 8.76 -9.42 6.24
CA GLY A 47 9.22 -8.28 7.03
C GLY A 47 10.73 -8.30 7.28
N PRO A 48 11.28 -9.36 7.92
CA PRO A 48 12.73 -9.49 8.10
C PRO A 48 13.52 -9.44 6.80
N PHE A 49 13.04 -10.11 5.74
CA PHE A 49 13.66 -10.13 4.41
C PHE A 49 13.77 -8.73 3.80
N MET A 50 12.66 -7.99 3.71
CA MET A 50 12.63 -6.62 3.19
C MET A 50 13.47 -5.69 4.06
N SER A 51 13.51 -5.93 5.37
CA SER A 51 14.32 -5.10 6.28
C SER A 51 15.83 -5.22 6.01
N ILE A 52 16.33 -6.38 5.56
CA ILE A 52 17.74 -6.57 5.17
C ILE A 52 18.04 -5.77 3.90
N LEU A 53 17.16 -5.87 2.89
CA LEU A 53 17.30 -5.12 1.65
C LEU A 53 17.23 -3.60 1.91
N GLN A 54 16.31 -3.16 2.74
CA GLN A 54 16.14 -1.76 3.12
C GLN A 54 17.40 -1.21 3.81
N GLU A 55 17.98 -1.95 4.77
CA GLU A 55 19.24 -1.58 5.42
C GLU A 55 20.39 -1.48 4.41
N HIS A 56 20.46 -2.44 3.48
CA HIS A 56 21.48 -2.46 2.43
C HIS A 56 21.36 -1.25 1.48
N ILE A 57 20.15 -0.96 1.00
CA ILE A 57 19.86 0.24 0.21
C ILE A 57 20.19 1.50 1.00
N GLY A 58 19.91 1.51 2.31
CA GLY A 58 20.23 2.59 3.23
C GLY A 58 21.72 2.95 3.26
N VAL A 59 22.61 1.96 3.24
CA VAL A 59 24.07 2.18 3.24
C VAL A 59 24.70 2.33 1.85
N MET A 60 24.02 1.90 0.79
CA MET A 60 24.51 1.98 -0.59
C MET A 60 24.79 3.43 -1.02
N LYS A 61 25.91 3.71 -1.69
CA LYS A 61 26.17 5.08 -2.20
C LYS A 61 25.31 5.41 -3.41
N LYS A 62 25.18 6.70 -3.76
CA LYS A 62 24.36 7.14 -4.90
C LYS A 62 24.83 6.53 -6.22
N GLU A 63 26.13 6.38 -6.41
CA GLU A 63 26.75 5.84 -7.62
C GLU A 63 26.46 4.33 -7.75
N GLU A 64 26.52 3.61 -6.63
CA GLU A 64 26.19 2.19 -6.56
C GLU A 64 24.70 1.95 -6.81
N LEU A 65 23.84 2.79 -6.21
CA LEU A 65 22.39 2.72 -6.41
C LEU A 65 22.04 2.98 -7.88
N THR A 66 22.65 3.99 -8.49
CA THR A 66 22.48 4.28 -9.92
C THR A 66 22.89 3.09 -10.78
N SER A 67 24.01 2.44 -10.45
CA SER A 67 24.51 1.27 -11.19
C SER A 67 23.59 0.04 -11.11
N HIS A 68 22.79 -0.10 -10.04
CA HIS A 68 21.88 -1.23 -9.84
C HIS A 68 20.40 -0.83 -9.95
N GLN A 69 20.09 0.40 -10.38
CA GLN A 69 18.73 0.94 -10.39
C GLN A 69 17.79 0.07 -11.22
N SER A 70 18.23 -0.40 -12.39
CA SER A 70 17.42 -1.26 -13.26
C SER A 70 17.05 -2.58 -12.57
N GLN A 71 18.02 -3.23 -11.91
CA GLN A 71 17.79 -4.47 -11.18
C GLN A 71 16.81 -4.28 -10.02
N LEU A 72 16.99 -3.21 -9.23
CA LEU A 72 16.11 -2.87 -8.11
C LEU A 72 14.70 -2.51 -8.59
N THR A 73 14.59 -1.76 -9.69
CA THR A 73 13.29 -1.39 -10.27
C THR A 73 12.51 -2.62 -10.71
N THR A 74 13.17 -3.57 -11.39
CA THR A 74 12.54 -4.83 -11.79
C THR A 74 12.09 -5.64 -10.57
N PHE A 75 12.95 -5.74 -9.55
CA PHE A 75 12.62 -6.42 -8.30
C PHE A 75 11.39 -5.78 -7.62
N PHE A 76 11.36 -4.46 -7.47
CA PHE A 76 10.24 -3.79 -6.80
C PHE A 76 8.94 -3.86 -7.59
N LEU A 77 8.97 -3.79 -8.92
CA LEU A 77 7.75 -3.97 -9.74
C LEU A 77 7.17 -5.38 -9.57
N GLU A 78 8.02 -6.39 -9.48
CA GLU A 78 7.61 -7.76 -9.18
C GLU A 78 7.09 -7.89 -7.74
N ALA A 79 7.75 -7.25 -6.78
CA ALA A 79 7.41 -7.35 -5.37
C ALA A 79 6.13 -6.57 -5.00
N LEU A 80 5.87 -5.41 -5.63
CA LEU A 80 4.65 -4.63 -5.42
C LEU A 80 3.40 -5.37 -5.92
N ASP A 81 3.54 -6.32 -6.82
CA ASP A 81 2.44 -7.17 -7.28
C ASP A 81 1.98 -8.19 -6.21
N PHE A 82 2.58 -8.16 -5.02
CA PHE A 82 2.29 -9.06 -3.90
C PHE A 82 0.81 -9.13 -3.55
N ARG A 83 0.11 -7.99 -3.44
CA ARG A 83 -1.33 -7.95 -3.15
C ARG A 83 -2.14 -8.63 -4.26
N ALA A 84 -1.80 -8.34 -5.52
CA ALA A 84 -2.47 -8.92 -6.68
C ALA A 84 -2.24 -10.44 -6.80
N GLN A 85 -1.12 -10.95 -6.28
CA GLN A 85 -0.75 -12.37 -6.27
C GLN A 85 -1.31 -13.16 -5.09
N HIS A 86 -1.83 -12.46 -4.07
CA HIS A 86 -2.53 -13.07 -2.94
C HIS A 86 -3.94 -12.47 -2.84
N PRO A 87 -4.75 -12.60 -3.92
CA PRO A 87 -6.18 -12.36 -3.80
C PRO A 87 -6.70 -13.35 -2.77
N GLU A 88 -7.56 -12.89 -1.87
CA GLU A 88 -7.96 -13.59 -0.65
C GLU A 88 -8.29 -15.07 -0.86
N VAL A 89 -7.98 -15.91 0.14
CA VAL A 89 -8.43 -17.30 0.14
C VAL A 89 -9.93 -17.27 0.46
N SER A 90 -10.75 -17.72 -0.48
CA SER A 90 -12.21 -17.82 -0.31
C SER A 90 -12.56 -18.60 0.96
N LEU A 91 -13.60 -18.16 1.66
CA LEU A 91 -14.12 -18.78 2.88
C LEU A 91 -14.35 -20.29 2.66
N GLU A 92 -13.57 -21.15 3.33
CA GLU A 92 -13.92 -22.57 3.38
C GLU A 92 -15.01 -22.79 4.43
N PRO A 93 -16.06 -23.60 4.13
CA PRO A 93 -17.07 -23.96 5.11
C PRO A 93 -16.43 -24.66 6.31
N LEU A 94 -16.85 -24.27 7.52
CA LEU A 94 -16.46 -25.01 8.72
C LEU A 94 -16.80 -26.50 8.56
N PRO A 95 -15.91 -27.43 8.97
CA PRO A 95 -16.26 -28.84 9.01
C PRO A 95 -17.52 -29.02 9.87
N PRO A 96 -18.49 -29.84 9.44
CA PRO A 96 -19.73 -30.00 10.17
C PRO A 96 -19.44 -30.47 11.60
N ILE A 97 -19.95 -29.73 12.58
CA ILE A 97 -19.86 -30.13 13.99
C ILE A 97 -20.75 -31.37 14.16
N LEU A 98 -20.16 -32.55 14.03
CA LEU A 98 -20.84 -33.80 14.31
C LEU A 98 -21.11 -33.84 15.83
N ASN A 99 -22.39 -33.71 16.22
CA ASN A 99 -22.95 -33.82 17.58
C ASN A 99 -23.02 -32.53 18.44
N ALA A 100 -23.57 -31.43 17.91
CA ALA A 100 -24.03 -30.32 18.76
C ALA A 100 -25.47 -30.55 19.30
N PRO A 101 -25.76 -30.34 20.61
CA PRO A 101 -27.11 -30.51 21.17
C PRO A 101 -28.10 -29.45 20.67
N ALA A 102 -29.37 -29.83 20.54
CA ALA A 102 -30.45 -29.07 19.87
C ALA A 102 -30.75 -27.68 20.46
N GLU A 103 -30.32 -27.38 21.69
CA GLU A 103 -30.62 -26.11 22.38
C GLU A 103 -29.64 -24.96 22.08
N ARG A 104 -28.59 -25.19 21.27
CA ARG A 104 -27.69 -24.11 20.78
C ARG A 104 -28.04 -23.55 19.40
N GLN A 105 -29.07 -24.07 18.74
CA GLN A 105 -29.35 -23.73 17.34
C GLN A 105 -29.83 -22.30 17.10
N THR A 106 -30.31 -21.56 18.10
CA THR A 106 -30.72 -20.16 17.96
C THR A 106 -29.61 -19.13 18.22
N LYS A 107 -28.48 -19.55 18.80
CA LYS A 107 -27.27 -18.70 18.94
C LYS A 107 -26.15 -19.08 17.94
N ALA A 108 -26.23 -20.29 17.37
CA ALA A 108 -25.30 -20.79 16.36
C ALA A 108 -25.55 -20.25 14.95
N SER A 109 -26.71 -19.67 14.63
CA SER A 109 -26.97 -19.09 13.30
C SER A 109 -26.11 -17.86 12.98
N CYS A 110 -25.50 -17.22 13.98
CA CYS A 110 -24.58 -16.09 13.80
C CYS A 110 -23.09 -16.48 13.93
N GLU A 111 -22.77 -17.71 14.35
CA GLU A 111 -21.39 -18.18 14.61
C GLU A 111 -21.01 -19.41 13.77
N LEU A 112 -21.53 -19.50 12.54
CA LEU A 112 -21.17 -20.54 11.57
C LEU A 112 -20.16 -20.08 10.50
N PHE A 113 -19.58 -18.88 10.67
CA PHE A 113 -18.44 -18.43 9.89
C PHE A 113 -17.23 -18.30 10.81
N TYR A 114 -16.19 -19.06 10.52
CA TYR A 114 -14.85 -18.80 11.04
C TYR A 114 -14.38 -17.51 10.38
N TRP A 115 -14.11 -16.46 11.16
CA TRP A 115 -13.37 -15.31 10.68
C TRP A 115 -11.91 -15.73 10.54
N PRO A 116 -11.31 -15.84 9.34
CA PRO A 116 -9.86 -15.77 9.27
C PRO A 116 -9.50 -14.34 9.72
N GLU A 117 -8.53 -14.19 10.62
CA GLU A 117 -7.96 -12.89 10.94
C GLU A 117 -7.64 -12.15 9.63
N ASN A 118 -8.29 -11.00 9.44
CA ASN A 118 -8.44 -10.22 8.21
C ASN A 118 -7.26 -10.33 7.22
N ASP A 119 -7.36 -11.22 6.23
CA ASP A 119 -6.30 -11.44 5.23
C ASP A 119 -5.95 -10.14 4.48
N LEU A 120 -6.90 -9.23 4.27
CA LEU A 120 -6.66 -7.93 3.66
C LEU A 120 -5.71 -7.05 4.50
N GLU A 121 -5.82 -7.12 5.82
CA GLU A 121 -4.97 -6.40 6.76
C GLU A 121 -3.56 -7.01 6.82
N GLU A 122 -3.44 -8.34 6.90
CA GLU A 122 -2.15 -9.04 6.93
C GLU A 122 -1.37 -8.89 5.62
N VAL A 123 -2.07 -8.97 4.47
CA VAL A 123 -1.51 -8.65 3.15
C VAL A 123 -1.05 -7.20 3.13
N GLY A 124 -1.84 -6.26 3.65
CA GLY A 124 -1.48 -4.85 3.75
C GLY A 124 -0.24 -4.59 4.62
N LYS A 125 -0.13 -5.21 5.80
CA LYS A 125 1.05 -5.12 6.66
C LYS A 125 2.30 -5.63 5.96
N THR A 126 2.17 -6.74 5.24
CA THR A 126 3.28 -7.33 4.50
C THR A 126 3.70 -6.50 3.31
N GLU A 127 2.74 -6.01 2.53
CA GLU A 127 2.96 -5.07 1.42
C GLU A 127 3.67 -3.81 1.90
N ASN A 128 3.32 -3.28 3.08
CA ASN A 128 3.96 -2.11 3.66
C ASN A 128 5.47 -2.29 3.88
N HIS A 129 5.96 -3.49 4.21
CA HIS A 129 7.40 -3.74 4.28
C HIS A 129 8.11 -3.59 2.92
N ILE A 130 7.42 -3.93 1.82
CA ILE A 130 7.91 -3.76 0.45
C ILE A 130 7.92 -2.27 0.09
N ILE A 131 6.83 -1.57 0.39
CA ILE A 131 6.68 -0.13 0.15
C ILE A 131 7.72 0.66 0.94
N ASP A 132 7.92 0.38 2.22
CA ASP A 132 8.93 1.06 3.06
C ASP A 132 10.35 0.90 2.49
N CYS A 133 10.66 -0.30 1.98
CA CYS A 133 11.94 -0.59 1.35
C CYS A 133 12.12 0.20 0.04
N LEU A 134 11.09 0.27 -0.82
CA LEU A 134 11.12 1.09 -2.03
C LEU A 134 11.21 2.59 -1.71
N VAL A 135 10.47 3.05 -0.71
CA VAL A 135 10.49 4.44 -0.26
C VAL A 135 11.88 4.82 0.27
N ALA A 136 12.57 3.91 0.97
CA ALA A 136 13.97 4.09 1.38
C ALA A 136 14.93 4.21 0.19
N MET A 137 14.63 3.58 -0.95
CA MET A 137 15.35 3.80 -2.21
C MET A 137 15.01 5.17 -2.81
N VAL A 138 13.73 5.53 -2.87
CA VAL A 138 13.23 6.77 -3.49
C VAL A 138 13.85 8.01 -2.86
N VAL A 139 13.98 8.06 -1.52
CA VAL A 139 14.59 9.21 -0.82
C VAL A 139 16.08 9.42 -1.16
N LYS A 140 16.73 8.47 -1.83
CA LYS A 140 18.13 8.57 -2.27
C LYS A 140 18.27 8.98 -3.74
N LEU A 141 17.19 8.88 -4.52
CA LEU A 141 17.16 9.25 -5.92
C LEU A 141 17.12 10.77 -6.08
N SER A 142 17.73 11.28 -7.15
CA SER A 142 17.51 12.66 -7.59
C SER A 142 16.16 12.77 -8.32
N GLU A 143 15.63 13.98 -8.45
CA GLU A 143 14.41 14.25 -9.24
C GLU A 143 14.49 13.62 -10.65
N VAL A 144 15.65 13.77 -11.32
CA VAL A 144 15.91 13.23 -12.66
C VAL A 144 15.76 11.71 -12.73
N THR A 145 16.22 11.00 -11.70
CA THR A 145 16.17 9.54 -11.63
C THR A 145 14.85 9.01 -11.06
N PHE A 146 14.18 9.80 -10.21
CA PHE A 146 12.91 9.43 -9.59
C PHE A 146 11.74 9.62 -10.56
N ARG A 147 11.72 10.70 -11.34
CA ARG A 147 10.66 10.99 -12.31
C ARG A 147 10.31 9.80 -13.24
N PRO A 148 11.26 9.20 -13.98
CA PRO A 148 10.96 8.05 -14.83
C PRO A 148 10.54 6.81 -14.03
N LEU A 149 11.06 6.62 -12.82
CA LEU A 149 10.64 5.52 -11.95
C LEU A 149 9.19 5.70 -11.50
N PHE A 150 8.79 6.91 -11.09
CA PHE A 150 7.44 7.23 -10.67
C PHE A 150 6.43 6.95 -11.79
N PHE A 151 6.70 7.41 -13.02
CA PHE A 151 5.83 7.10 -14.16
C PHE A 151 5.79 5.62 -14.48
N LYS A 152 6.93 4.92 -14.40
CA LYS A 152 6.94 3.46 -14.59
C LYS A 152 6.08 2.73 -13.56
N LEU A 153 6.08 3.16 -12.30
CA LEU A 153 5.23 2.62 -11.24
C LEU A 153 3.75 2.94 -11.48
N PHE A 154 3.46 4.16 -11.95
CA PHE A 154 2.11 4.60 -12.30
C PHE A 154 1.53 3.81 -13.48
N ASP A 155 2.32 3.62 -14.54
CA ASP A 155 1.94 2.87 -15.73
C ASP A 155 1.77 1.38 -15.40
N TRP A 156 2.64 0.82 -14.54
CA TRP A 156 2.51 -0.55 -14.02
C TRP A 156 1.16 -0.79 -13.31
N ALA A 157 0.71 0.20 -12.53
CA ALA A 157 -0.55 0.12 -11.80
C ALA A 157 -1.79 0.20 -12.71
N LYS A 158 -1.61 0.71 -13.93
CA LYS A 158 -2.66 0.93 -14.94
C LYS A 158 -2.51 0.03 -16.17
N THR A 159 -1.70 -1.01 -16.07
CA THR A 159 -1.53 -1.97 -17.18
C THR A 159 -2.88 -2.58 -17.53
N GLU A 160 -3.23 -2.57 -18.82
CA GLU A 160 -4.45 -3.20 -19.33
C GLU A 160 -4.48 -4.69 -18.93
N ASP A 161 -5.66 -5.20 -18.57
CA ASP A 161 -5.91 -6.56 -18.07
C ASP A 161 -5.21 -6.93 -16.74
N ALA A 162 -4.52 -6.01 -16.07
CA ALA A 162 -3.97 -6.25 -14.75
C ALA A 162 -5.04 -6.14 -13.65
N PRO A 163 -4.89 -6.86 -12.52
CA PRO A 163 -5.82 -6.73 -11.40
C PRO A 163 -5.88 -5.30 -10.86
N LYS A 164 -7.09 -4.81 -10.60
CA LYS A 164 -7.33 -3.47 -10.03
C LYS A 164 -6.68 -3.29 -8.65
N ASP A 165 -6.36 -4.38 -7.95
CA ASP A 165 -5.59 -4.37 -6.70
C ASP A 165 -4.24 -3.63 -6.82
N ARG A 166 -3.65 -3.53 -8.02
CA ARG A 166 -2.44 -2.71 -8.21
C ARG A 166 -2.66 -1.23 -7.92
N LEU A 167 -3.89 -0.71 -8.10
CA LEU A 167 -4.22 0.67 -7.76
C LEU A 167 -4.19 0.90 -6.24
N LEU A 168 -4.61 -0.08 -5.43
CA LEU A 168 -4.46 -0.03 -3.96
C LEU A 168 -2.98 0.10 -3.60
N THR A 169 -2.15 -0.78 -4.14
CA THR A 169 -0.71 -0.76 -3.89
C THR A 169 -0.07 0.55 -4.34
N PHE A 170 -0.41 1.04 -5.52
CA PHE A 170 0.18 2.27 -6.07
C PHE A 170 -0.24 3.51 -5.28
N TYR A 171 -1.51 3.65 -4.89
CA TYR A 171 -1.94 4.81 -4.10
C TYR A 171 -1.42 4.76 -2.66
N ASN A 172 -1.27 3.58 -2.06
CA ASN A 172 -0.55 3.42 -0.79
C ASN A 172 0.93 3.86 -0.93
N LEU A 173 1.61 3.40 -1.98
CA LEU A 173 2.98 3.80 -2.28
C LEU A 173 3.10 5.32 -2.49
N ALA A 174 2.20 5.92 -3.28
CA ALA A 174 2.18 7.36 -3.53
C ALA A 174 1.98 8.15 -2.22
N ASP A 175 1.09 7.68 -1.34
CA ASP A 175 0.87 8.27 -0.01
C ASP A 175 2.14 8.24 0.86
N CYS A 176 2.82 7.09 0.90
CA CYS A 176 4.07 6.92 1.63
C CYS A 176 5.21 7.79 1.05
N ILE A 177 5.32 7.90 -0.27
CA ILE A 177 6.28 8.79 -0.93
C ILE A 177 5.98 10.25 -0.61
N ALA A 178 4.70 10.67 -0.65
CA ALA A 178 4.27 12.02 -0.29
C ALA A 178 4.69 12.36 1.14
N ALA A 179 4.57 11.41 2.08
CA ALA A 179 5.00 11.58 3.47
C ALA A 179 6.52 11.80 3.61
N LYS A 180 7.34 11.10 2.81
CA LYS A 180 8.81 11.19 2.90
C LYS A 180 9.39 12.36 2.13
N LEU A 181 8.93 12.61 0.91
CA LEU A 181 9.44 13.68 0.04
C LEU A 181 8.79 15.04 0.32
N LYS A 182 7.61 15.07 0.95
CA LYS A 182 6.87 16.28 1.32
C LYS A 182 6.73 17.22 0.12
N GLY A 183 7.16 18.48 0.25
CA GLY A 183 7.07 19.50 -0.81
C GLY A 183 7.80 19.13 -2.11
N LEU A 184 8.76 18.18 -2.10
CA LEU A 184 9.36 17.69 -3.36
C LEU A 184 8.40 16.79 -4.15
N PHE A 185 7.45 16.13 -3.48
CA PHE A 185 6.48 15.26 -4.15
C PHE A 185 5.45 16.06 -4.97
N THR A 186 5.18 17.31 -4.60
CA THR A 186 4.18 18.15 -5.30
C THR A 186 4.56 18.43 -6.76
N LEU A 187 5.85 18.32 -7.11
CA LEU A 187 6.36 18.36 -8.49
C LEU A 187 5.77 17.26 -9.39
N PHE A 188 5.32 16.15 -8.78
CA PHE A 188 4.75 14.99 -9.48
C PHE A 188 3.24 14.87 -9.29
N ALA A 189 2.70 15.45 -8.21
CA ALA A 189 1.29 15.35 -7.83
C ALA A 189 0.32 15.83 -8.93
N GLY A 190 0.77 16.69 -9.85
CA GLY A 190 -0.06 17.19 -10.95
C GLY A 190 -0.56 16.06 -11.86
N HIS A 191 0.23 15.00 -12.00
CA HIS A 191 -0.12 13.81 -12.77
C HIS A 191 -1.13 12.90 -12.07
N LEU A 192 -1.39 13.12 -10.76
CA LEU A 192 -2.32 12.32 -9.97
C LEU A 192 -3.71 12.96 -9.83
N VAL A 193 -3.87 14.26 -10.11
CA VAL A 193 -5.15 14.99 -9.94
C VAL A 193 -6.29 14.32 -10.71
N LYS A 194 -6.13 14.16 -12.03
CA LYS A 194 -7.14 13.50 -12.87
C LYS A 194 -7.36 12.03 -12.49
N PRO A 195 -6.31 11.20 -12.32
CA PRO A 195 -6.46 9.83 -11.84
C PRO A 195 -7.24 9.71 -10.53
N PHE A 196 -6.97 10.56 -9.54
CA PHE A 196 -7.71 10.59 -8.28
C PHE A 196 -9.17 10.96 -8.50
N ALA A 197 -9.46 12.03 -9.26
CA ALA A 197 -10.82 12.43 -9.57
C ALA A 197 -11.60 11.31 -10.30
N ASP A 198 -10.99 10.67 -11.29
CA ASP A 198 -11.60 9.58 -12.05
C ASP A 198 -11.86 8.36 -11.14
N THR A 199 -10.90 7.96 -10.30
CA THR A 199 -11.10 6.86 -9.34
C THR A 199 -12.16 7.17 -8.28
N LEU A 200 -12.17 8.38 -7.72
CA LEU A 200 -13.19 8.81 -6.74
C LEU A 200 -14.59 8.69 -7.35
N ASN A 201 -14.77 9.10 -8.61
CA ASN A 201 -16.05 8.95 -9.30
C ASN A 201 -16.42 7.47 -9.55
N GLN A 202 -15.45 6.63 -9.93
CA GLN A 202 -15.71 5.21 -10.24
C GLN A 202 -16.02 4.37 -9.00
N VAL A 203 -15.40 4.69 -7.86
CA VAL A 203 -15.70 4.03 -6.57
C VAL A 203 -17.04 4.49 -5.99
N ASN A 204 -17.60 5.58 -6.52
CA ASN A 204 -18.92 6.02 -6.13
C ASN A 204 -20.00 5.20 -6.84
N ILE A 205 -20.41 4.09 -6.20
CA ILE A 205 -21.47 3.18 -6.67
C ILE A 205 -22.74 3.93 -7.10
N SER A 206 -23.08 5.08 -6.47
CA SER A 206 -24.27 5.86 -6.85
C SER A 206 -24.17 6.54 -8.21
N LYS A 207 -22.98 6.51 -8.85
CA LYS A 207 -22.73 7.05 -10.19
C LYS A 207 -22.51 5.97 -11.24
N THR A 208 -22.08 4.79 -10.84
CA THR A 208 -21.65 3.73 -11.77
C THR A 208 -22.62 2.56 -11.82
N ASP A 209 -23.44 2.33 -10.78
CA ASP A 209 -24.29 1.15 -10.60
C ASP A 209 -23.54 -0.21 -10.72
N GLU A 210 -22.21 -0.18 -10.73
CA GLU A 210 -21.30 -1.31 -10.93
C GLU A 210 -20.22 -1.35 -9.84
N ALA A 211 -19.84 -2.57 -9.42
CA ALA A 211 -18.74 -2.79 -8.48
C ALA A 211 -17.39 -2.35 -9.09
N PHE A 212 -16.53 -1.75 -8.28
CA PHE A 212 -15.23 -1.30 -8.78
C PHE A 212 -14.23 -2.46 -8.84
N PHE A 213 -14.22 -3.35 -7.86
CA PHE A 213 -13.42 -4.57 -7.82
C PHE A 213 -14.28 -5.80 -8.13
N ASP A 214 -13.69 -6.75 -8.86
CA ASP A 214 -14.32 -8.04 -9.15
C ASP A 214 -14.12 -9.01 -7.96
N SER A 215 -14.59 -8.63 -6.75
CA SER A 215 -14.35 -9.34 -5.48
C SER A 215 -15.49 -9.12 -4.49
N GLU A 216 -15.75 -10.10 -3.61
CA GLU A 216 -16.74 -9.98 -2.52
C GLU A 216 -16.36 -8.88 -1.51
N ASN A 217 -15.07 -8.59 -1.36
CA ASN A 217 -14.55 -7.51 -0.51
C ASN A 217 -14.43 -6.16 -1.25
N ASP A 218 -15.18 -5.97 -2.34
CA ASP A 218 -15.25 -4.68 -3.06
C ASP A 218 -15.51 -3.49 -2.12
N PRO A 219 -16.46 -3.53 -1.16
CA PRO A 219 -16.70 -2.41 -0.26
C PRO A 219 -15.47 -2.06 0.60
N GLU A 220 -14.80 -3.04 1.19
CA GLU A 220 -13.61 -2.88 2.03
C GLU A 220 -12.43 -2.36 1.21
N LYS A 221 -12.20 -2.92 0.02
CA LYS A 221 -11.16 -2.46 -0.91
C LYS A 221 -11.43 -1.04 -1.40
N CYS A 222 -12.67 -0.70 -1.71
CA CYS A 222 -13.09 0.66 -2.05
C CYS A 222 -12.80 1.64 -0.89
N CYS A 223 -13.16 1.27 0.34
CA CYS A 223 -12.87 2.08 1.53
C CYS A 223 -11.36 2.30 1.71
N LEU A 224 -10.56 1.24 1.56
CA LEU A 224 -9.11 1.31 1.66
C LEU A 224 -8.50 2.20 0.55
N LEU A 225 -9.01 2.09 -0.68
CA LEU A 225 -8.57 2.91 -1.81
C LEU A 225 -8.87 4.39 -1.57
N LEU A 226 -10.09 4.71 -1.09
CA LEU A 226 -10.47 6.06 -0.69
C LEU A 226 -9.56 6.60 0.41
N GLN A 227 -9.25 5.80 1.43
CA GLN A 227 -8.34 6.18 2.50
C GLN A 227 -6.96 6.56 1.94
N PHE A 228 -6.38 5.77 1.04
CA PHE A 228 -5.09 6.10 0.43
C PHE A 228 -5.14 7.38 -0.42
N ILE A 229 -6.18 7.58 -1.22
CA ILE A 229 -6.35 8.79 -2.04
C ILE A 229 -6.47 10.03 -1.15
N LEU A 230 -7.36 10.00 -0.15
CA LEU A 230 -7.60 11.13 0.74
C LEU A 230 -6.37 11.45 1.60
N SER A 231 -5.72 10.41 2.13
CA SER A 231 -4.46 10.51 2.89
C SER A 231 -3.35 11.16 2.04
N CYS A 232 -3.24 10.79 0.76
CA CYS A 232 -2.25 11.32 -0.16
C CYS A 232 -2.55 12.77 -0.55
N LEU A 233 -3.79 13.09 -0.90
CA LEU A 233 -4.25 14.45 -1.18
C LEU A 233 -4.02 15.38 0.02
N HIS A 234 -4.35 14.93 1.23
CA HIS A 234 -4.07 15.68 2.45
C HIS A 234 -2.59 16.01 2.58
N LYS A 235 -1.68 15.04 2.39
CA LYS A 235 -0.22 15.28 2.45
C LYS A 235 0.26 16.22 1.34
N ILE A 236 -0.27 16.10 0.13
CA ILE A 236 0.04 16.98 -1.00
C ILE A 236 -0.34 18.43 -0.66
N PHE A 237 -1.52 18.66 -0.09
CA PHE A 237 -1.98 19.99 0.31
C PHE A 237 -1.22 20.52 1.52
N LEU A 238 -1.00 19.68 2.53
CA LEU A 238 -0.29 20.03 3.77
C LEU A 238 1.16 20.48 3.50
N PHE A 239 1.82 19.86 2.51
CA PHE A 239 3.20 20.18 2.15
C PHE A 239 3.31 21.06 0.89
N ASP A 240 2.20 21.65 0.43
CA ASP A 240 2.23 22.55 -0.73
C ASP A 240 3.03 23.81 -0.40
N THR A 241 4.04 24.06 -1.24
CA THR A 241 4.91 25.23 -1.16
C THR A 241 5.00 25.96 -2.50
N GLN A 242 4.34 25.46 -3.55
CA GLN A 242 4.48 25.96 -4.93
C GLN A 242 3.13 26.21 -5.60
N HIS A 243 2.10 26.51 -4.82
CA HIS A 243 0.73 26.71 -5.32
C HIS A 243 0.26 25.54 -6.18
N PHE A 244 0.52 24.32 -5.70
CA PHE A 244 0.02 23.11 -6.30
C PHE A 244 -1.50 23.15 -6.47
N LEU A 245 -2.24 23.61 -5.47
CA LEU A 245 -3.70 23.70 -5.55
C LEU A 245 -4.13 24.95 -6.33
N SER A 246 -4.05 24.88 -7.65
CA SER A 246 -4.61 25.91 -8.56
C SER A 246 -6.13 25.82 -8.62
N LYS A 247 -6.78 26.87 -9.14
CA LYS A 247 -8.23 26.89 -9.39
C LYS A 247 -8.69 25.68 -10.21
N GLU A 248 -8.01 25.39 -11.32
CA GLU A 248 -8.32 24.27 -12.21
C GLU A 248 -8.24 22.91 -11.49
N ARG A 249 -7.21 22.71 -10.66
CA ARG A 249 -7.04 21.45 -9.91
C ARG A 249 -8.04 21.32 -8.78
N ALA A 250 -8.39 22.44 -8.13
CA ALA A 250 -9.45 22.47 -7.12
C ALA A 250 -10.80 22.11 -7.75
N GLU A 251 -11.16 22.73 -8.88
CA GLU A 251 -12.40 22.44 -9.63
C GLU A 251 -12.47 20.97 -10.07
N ALA A 252 -11.35 20.38 -10.49
CA ALA A 252 -11.29 18.98 -10.88
C ALA A 252 -11.52 18.00 -9.71
N LEU A 253 -11.13 18.36 -8.48
CA LEU A 253 -11.21 17.49 -7.29
C LEU A 253 -12.46 17.74 -6.44
N MET A 254 -13.03 18.94 -6.48
CA MET A 254 -14.07 19.38 -5.55
C MET A 254 -15.32 18.50 -5.59
N MET A 255 -15.94 18.34 -6.76
CA MET A 255 -17.14 17.51 -6.89
C MET A 255 -16.88 16.03 -6.54
N PRO A 256 -15.83 15.37 -7.09
CA PRO A 256 -15.52 13.99 -6.70
C PRO A 256 -15.34 13.78 -5.21
N LEU A 257 -14.74 14.74 -4.49
CA LEU A 257 -14.54 14.67 -3.04
C LEU A 257 -15.85 14.86 -2.27
N VAL A 258 -16.65 15.88 -2.61
CA VAL A 258 -17.95 16.15 -1.97
C VAL A 258 -18.89 14.96 -2.09
N ASP A 259 -18.88 14.31 -3.25
CA ASP A 259 -19.72 13.13 -3.48
C ASP A 259 -19.35 11.95 -2.56
N GLN A 260 -18.08 11.81 -2.15
CA GLN A 260 -17.69 10.79 -1.16
C GLN A 260 -18.16 11.13 0.26
N VAL A 261 -18.12 12.42 0.63
CA VAL A 261 -18.54 12.87 1.98
C VAL A 261 -20.03 12.62 2.17
N THR A 262 -20.83 12.98 1.17
CA THR A 262 -22.29 12.83 1.20
C THR A 262 -22.73 11.36 1.34
N LYS A 263 -21.93 10.40 0.84
CA LYS A 263 -22.15 8.96 1.04
C LYS A 263 -21.85 8.50 2.47
N SER A 264 -20.83 9.07 3.10
CA SER A 264 -20.31 8.62 4.40
C SER A 264 -21.34 8.81 5.54
N ASP A 265 -22.23 9.80 5.41
CA ASP A 265 -23.32 10.07 6.36
C ASP A 265 -24.41 8.98 6.40
N HIS A 266 -24.52 8.14 5.35
CA HIS A 266 -25.54 7.09 5.27
C HIS A 266 -25.05 5.68 5.65
N LEU A 267 -23.73 5.46 5.78
CA LEU A 267 -23.18 4.10 5.92
C LEU A 267 -22.26 3.85 7.13
N LEU A 268 -21.83 4.85 7.93
CA LEU A 268 -20.77 4.61 8.92
C LEU A 268 -20.98 5.26 10.29
N THR A 269 -21.52 4.47 11.22
CA THR A 269 -21.21 4.58 12.65
C THR A 269 -19.80 4.03 12.92
N SER A 270 -18.89 4.91 13.38
CA SER A 270 -17.84 4.67 14.41
C SER A 270 -16.34 4.80 14.08
N HIS A 271 -15.83 4.86 12.84
CA HIS A 271 -14.36 4.97 12.67
C HIS A 271 -13.82 5.90 11.56
N PHE A 272 -14.67 6.50 10.73
CA PHE A 272 -14.22 7.27 9.56
C PHE A 272 -14.05 8.80 9.76
N PHE A 273 -14.47 9.33 10.92
CA PHE A 273 -14.76 10.77 11.03
C PHE A 273 -13.56 11.70 11.31
N VAL A 274 -12.35 11.20 11.57
CA VAL A 274 -11.28 12.08 12.09
C VAL A 274 -10.57 12.89 10.98
N ASP A 275 -10.54 12.40 9.73
CA ASP A 275 -9.76 13.07 8.67
C ASP A 275 -10.57 14.00 7.74
N LEU A 276 -11.89 13.78 7.58
CA LEU A 276 -12.73 14.54 6.64
C LEU A 276 -13.29 15.85 7.19
N THR A 277 -13.37 16.00 8.52
CA THR A 277 -13.78 17.29 9.12
C THR A 277 -12.81 18.42 8.81
N TYR A 278 -11.55 18.12 8.52
CA TYR A 278 -10.57 19.14 8.11
C TYR A 278 -10.86 19.71 6.72
N LEU A 279 -11.44 18.94 5.79
CA LEU A 279 -11.77 19.44 4.44
C LEU A 279 -12.94 20.44 4.46
N HIS A 280 -13.93 20.24 5.34
CA HIS A 280 -15.09 21.14 5.45
C HIS A 280 -14.70 22.56 5.90
N TRP A 281 -13.64 22.70 6.71
CA TRP A 281 -13.11 24.00 7.15
C TRP A 281 -12.13 24.66 6.18
N TRP A 282 -11.70 23.97 5.12
CA TRP A 282 -10.79 24.52 4.11
C TRP A 282 -11.51 25.25 2.96
N PHE A 283 -12.84 25.13 2.87
CA PHE A 283 -13.67 25.72 1.81
C PHE A 283 -14.50 26.94 2.25
N TYR A 284 -14.26 27.46 3.46
CA TYR A 284 -14.83 28.73 3.95
C TYR A 284 -13.72 29.71 4.33
#